data_AF-A0A5K3F9J8-F1
#
_entry.id   AF-A0A5K3F9J8-F1
#
_cell.length_a   1.000
_cell.length_b   1.000
_cell.length_c   1.000
_cell.angle_alpha   90.00
_cell.angle_beta   90.00
_cell.angle_gamma   90.00
#
_symmetry.space_group_name_H-M   'P 1'
#
loop_
_entity.id
_entity.type
_entity.pdbx_description
1 polymer ?
#
loop_
_entity_poly.entity_id
_entity_poly.type
_entity_poly.pdbx_seq_one_letter_code
_entity_poly.pdbx_strand_id
1 'polypeptide(L)'
;MMLHTGFYNPNVRRHARPMTREEFVSNNRGIDDEHDVPLEILEGIYKRVTASEFKSLPDLTDRLREVDQIFTGPLKPEKFVERHRRFVAWTVAYDVIDVTGRRPFISRTSSQLRGIFIFNDLLVIAKPLGWFRSNAVDELFGYMTPSQFPGDLAGGSRRLRSLDRLVGRMASPGPSITSPLGSESNAGTPVPRPKHDRSHSDGLNGIWSTAAPVSRLFYIRQIIPLHNVQVLVFESEHYKFGVQLRDDKSVLINLNLANGQIRNQFIDCLYGSMEETKELIQINAEKRISPIASSDIIRQTYF
;
A
#
# COMPACT_ATOMS: atom_id res chain seq x y z
N MET A 1 -17.74 -30.05 -5.36
CA MET A 1 -16.99 -29.09 -4.50
C MET A 1 -15.92 -29.74 -3.63
N MET A 2 -16.19 -30.85 -2.95
CA MET A 2 -15.20 -31.52 -2.09
C MET A 2 -13.94 -31.98 -2.87
N LEU A 3 -14.14 -32.55 -4.07
CA LEU A 3 -13.05 -32.90 -4.99
C LEU A 3 -12.14 -31.70 -5.30
N HIS A 4 -12.72 -30.58 -5.74
CA HIS A 4 -11.99 -29.33 -6.01
C HIS A 4 -11.15 -28.87 -4.81
N THR A 5 -11.75 -28.89 -3.62
CA THR A 5 -11.05 -28.47 -2.38
C THR A 5 -9.85 -29.36 -2.08
N GLY A 6 -9.95 -30.67 -2.30
CA GLY A 6 -8.82 -31.60 -2.15
C GLY A 6 -7.65 -31.30 -3.10
N PHE A 7 -7.93 -30.83 -4.32
CA PHE A 7 -6.92 -30.53 -5.33
C PHE A 7 -6.31 -29.13 -5.23
N TYR A 8 -7.05 -28.12 -4.77
CA TYR A 8 -6.61 -26.72 -4.85
C TYR A 8 -6.47 -26.00 -3.51
N ASN A 9 -7.04 -26.50 -2.41
CA ASN A 9 -6.86 -25.87 -1.09
C ASN A 9 -5.48 -26.25 -0.49
N PRO A 10 -4.55 -25.29 -0.30
CA PRO A 10 -3.21 -25.59 0.21
C PRO A 10 -3.23 -26.20 1.62
N ASN A 11 -4.21 -25.80 2.45
CA ASN A 11 -4.33 -26.32 3.80
C ASN A 11 -4.75 -27.80 3.80
N VAL A 12 -5.63 -28.21 2.89
CA VAL A 12 -6.03 -29.63 2.78
C VAL A 12 -4.86 -30.46 2.23
N ARG A 13 -4.18 -29.95 1.20
CA ARG A 13 -3.05 -30.65 0.56
C ARG A 13 -1.84 -30.86 1.46
N ARG A 14 -1.67 -30.03 2.49
CA ARG A 14 -0.60 -30.22 3.50
C ARG A 14 -0.84 -31.43 4.39
N HIS A 15 -2.09 -31.83 4.60
CA HIS A 15 -2.46 -32.86 5.57
C HIS A 15 -2.97 -34.14 4.92
N ALA A 16 -3.45 -34.10 3.68
CA ALA A 16 -4.00 -35.26 2.98
C ALA A 16 -3.67 -35.22 1.49
N ARG A 17 -3.53 -36.41 0.89
CA ARG A 17 -3.43 -36.55 -0.57
C ARG A 17 -4.80 -36.28 -1.22
N PRO A 18 -4.84 -35.69 -2.43
CA PRO A 18 -6.07 -35.60 -3.20
C PRO A 18 -6.62 -37.00 -3.47
N MET A 19 -7.95 -37.13 -3.52
CA MET A 19 -8.57 -38.41 -3.85
C MET A 19 -8.27 -38.80 -5.30
N THR A 20 -8.07 -40.09 -5.55
CA THR A 20 -7.88 -40.60 -6.92
C THR A 20 -9.20 -40.63 -7.67
N ARG A 21 -9.12 -40.84 -8.99
CA ARG A 21 -10.31 -41.03 -9.83
C ARG A 21 -11.12 -42.24 -9.39
N GLU A 22 -10.44 -43.33 -9.06
CA GLU A 22 -11.06 -44.59 -8.64
C GLU A 22 -11.76 -44.42 -7.28
N GLU A 23 -11.13 -43.70 -6.35
CA GLU A 23 -11.73 -43.32 -5.07
C GLU A 23 -12.94 -42.40 -5.27
N PHE A 24 -12.86 -41.45 -6.21
CA PHE A 24 -13.99 -40.58 -6.55
C PHE A 24 -15.17 -41.36 -7.09
N VAL A 25 -14.94 -42.32 -8.00
CA VAL A 25 -16.00 -43.19 -8.53
C VAL A 25 -16.59 -44.06 -7.43
N SER A 26 -15.75 -44.70 -6.60
CA SER A 26 -16.20 -45.55 -5.51
C SER A 26 -17.02 -44.79 -4.47
N ASN A 27 -16.66 -43.55 -4.15
CA ASN A 27 -17.34 -42.73 -3.16
C ASN A 27 -18.72 -42.23 -3.61
N ASN A 28 -19.05 -42.33 -4.90
CA ASN A 28 -20.33 -41.86 -5.47
C ASN A 28 -21.20 -43.01 -5.99
N ARG A 29 -20.93 -44.26 -5.59
CA ARG A 29 -21.83 -45.39 -5.90
C ARG A 29 -23.17 -45.26 -5.19
N GLY A 30 -24.26 -45.63 -5.86
CA GLY A 30 -25.62 -45.60 -5.32
C GLY A 30 -26.21 -44.21 -5.06
N ILE A 31 -25.60 -43.14 -5.60
CA ILE A 31 -26.04 -41.76 -5.34
C ILE A 31 -27.29 -41.34 -6.14
N ASP A 32 -27.67 -42.10 -7.16
CA ASP A 32 -28.81 -41.83 -8.05
C ASP A 32 -29.97 -42.79 -7.72
N ASP A 33 -30.71 -42.52 -6.65
CA ASP A 33 -31.79 -43.39 -6.16
C ASP A 33 -31.35 -44.86 -6.01
N GLU A 34 -30.26 -45.09 -5.27
CA GLU A 34 -29.60 -46.39 -5.08
C GLU A 34 -28.95 -46.99 -6.34
N HIS A 35 -28.99 -46.30 -7.48
CA HIS A 35 -28.28 -46.67 -8.70
C HIS A 35 -26.96 -45.91 -8.82
N ASP A 36 -26.06 -46.48 -9.62
CA ASP A 36 -24.77 -45.88 -9.94
C ASP A 36 -24.90 -44.86 -11.08
N VAL A 37 -24.34 -43.67 -10.87
CA VAL A 37 -24.18 -42.68 -11.94
C VAL A 37 -23.23 -43.24 -13.02
N PRO A 38 -23.53 -43.09 -14.33
CA PRO A 38 -22.67 -43.57 -15.39
C PRO A 38 -21.21 -43.14 -15.24
N LEU A 39 -20.29 -44.11 -15.40
CA LEU A 39 -18.86 -43.93 -15.20
C LEU A 39 -18.30 -42.73 -15.99
N GLU A 40 -18.74 -42.58 -17.25
CA GLU A 40 -18.30 -41.49 -18.14
C GLU A 40 -18.59 -40.10 -17.55
N ILE A 41 -19.71 -39.93 -16.85
CA ILE A 41 -20.08 -38.66 -16.21
C ILE A 41 -19.12 -38.37 -15.04
N LEU A 42 -18.91 -39.35 -14.16
CA LEU A 42 -18.03 -39.20 -13.01
C LEU A 42 -16.57 -38.97 -13.42
N GLU A 43 -16.07 -39.74 -14.38
CA GLU A 43 -14.72 -39.54 -14.93
C GLU A 43 -14.59 -38.20 -15.64
N GLY A 44 -15.62 -37.78 -16.38
CA GLY A 44 -15.67 -36.47 -17.03
C GLY A 44 -15.63 -35.32 -16.03
N ILE A 45 -16.39 -35.41 -14.92
CA ILE A 45 -16.34 -34.44 -13.83
C ILE A 45 -14.95 -34.42 -13.21
N TYR A 46 -14.39 -35.59 -12.86
CA TYR A 46 -13.07 -35.68 -12.26
C TYR A 46 -12.00 -35.05 -13.15
N LYS A 47 -11.99 -35.38 -14.44
CA LYS A 47 -11.05 -34.84 -15.42
C LYS A 47 -11.15 -33.32 -15.54
N ARG A 48 -12.35 -32.76 -15.63
CA ARG A 48 -12.53 -31.30 -15.74
C ARG A 48 -12.11 -30.57 -14.47
N VAL A 49 -12.51 -31.08 -13.31
CA VAL A 49 -12.17 -30.48 -12.01
C VAL A 49 -10.67 -30.54 -11.73
N THR A 50 -9.97 -31.59 -12.14
CA THR A 50 -8.51 -31.70 -11.94
C THR A 50 -7.70 -30.94 -12.97
N ALA A 51 -8.25 -30.73 -14.17
CA ALA A 51 -7.59 -29.97 -15.24
C ALA A 51 -7.64 -28.45 -15.01
N SER A 52 -8.73 -27.93 -14.43
CA SER A 52 -8.92 -26.49 -14.23
C SER A 52 -9.53 -26.18 -12.88
N GLU A 53 -8.85 -25.33 -12.11
CA GLU A 53 -9.39 -24.77 -10.88
C GLU A 53 -10.62 -23.91 -11.20
N PHE A 54 -11.68 -24.06 -10.39
CA PHE A 54 -12.80 -23.13 -10.42
C PHE A 54 -12.37 -21.86 -9.70
N LYS A 55 -12.11 -20.82 -10.50
CA LYS A 55 -11.84 -19.48 -9.98
C LYS A 55 -13.14 -18.70 -9.97
N SER A 56 -13.42 -18.04 -8.85
CA SER A 56 -14.40 -16.96 -8.85
C SER A 56 -13.93 -15.86 -9.80
N LEU A 57 -14.88 -15.11 -10.35
CA LEU A 57 -14.55 -13.85 -11.01
C LEU A 57 -13.79 -12.94 -10.04
N PRO A 58 -13.00 -11.98 -10.55
CA PRO A 58 -12.38 -10.98 -9.71
C PRO A 58 -13.45 -10.32 -8.83
N ASP A 59 -13.26 -10.39 -7.52
CA ASP A 59 -14.17 -9.78 -6.55
C ASP A 59 -13.89 -8.27 -6.48
N LEU A 60 -14.90 -7.49 -6.13
CA LEU A 60 -14.73 -6.06 -5.85
C LEU A 60 -13.69 -5.82 -4.74
N THR A 61 -13.48 -6.81 -3.87
CA THR A 61 -12.48 -6.76 -2.81
C THR A 61 -11.05 -7.08 -3.26
N ASP A 62 -10.82 -7.53 -4.50
CA ASP A 62 -9.47 -7.93 -4.94
C ASP A 62 -8.48 -6.76 -4.90
N ARG A 63 -8.90 -5.57 -5.35
CA ARG A 63 -8.10 -4.33 -5.22
C ARG A 63 -7.84 -3.98 -3.76
N LEU A 64 -8.77 -4.28 -2.84
CA LEU A 64 -8.56 -4.06 -1.41
C LEU A 64 -7.55 -5.09 -0.84
N ARG A 65 -7.55 -6.33 -1.33
CA ARG A 65 -6.56 -7.35 -0.95
C ARG A 65 -5.15 -6.99 -1.41
N GLU A 66 -5.01 -6.42 -2.61
CA GLU A 66 -3.72 -5.91 -3.09
C GLU A 66 -3.18 -4.81 -2.17
N VAL A 67 -4.03 -3.86 -1.77
CA VAL A 67 -3.67 -2.80 -0.82
C VAL A 67 -3.41 -3.36 0.58
N ASP A 68 -4.13 -4.39 1.01
CA ASP A 68 -3.87 -5.05 2.29
C ASP A 68 -2.47 -5.68 2.34
N GLN A 69 -2.03 -6.30 1.25
CA GLN A 69 -0.72 -6.97 1.16
C GLN A 69 0.47 -6.02 1.31
N ILE A 70 0.31 -4.74 0.95
CA ILE A 70 1.39 -3.75 1.10
C ILE A 70 1.49 -3.20 2.53
N PHE A 71 0.46 -3.38 3.36
CA PHE A 71 0.47 -2.88 4.73
C PHE A 71 1.09 -3.86 5.72
N THR A 72 1.85 -3.30 6.66
CA THR A 72 2.47 -4.01 7.78
C THR A 72 2.38 -3.18 9.07
N GLY A 73 2.74 -3.78 10.19
CA GLY A 73 2.76 -3.16 11.51
C GLY A 73 1.61 -3.60 12.41
N PRO A 74 1.74 -3.33 13.72
CA PRO A 74 0.80 -3.81 14.74
C PRO A 74 -0.56 -3.12 14.70
N LEU A 75 -0.64 -1.94 14.06
CA LEU A 75 -1.87 -1.19 13.89
C LEU A 75 -2.69 -1.64 12.67
N LYS A 76 -2.18 -2.61 11.89
CA LYS A 76 -2.95 -3.21 10.80
C LYS A 76 -4.09 -4.04 11.41
N PRO A 77 -5.37 -3.73 11.12
CA PRO A 77 -6.49 -4.51 11.60
C PRO A 77 -6.42 -5.94 11.08
N GLU A 78 -6.75 -6.92 11.92
CA GLU A 78 -6.84 -8.33 11.49
C GLU A 78 -7.87 -8.51 10.37
N LYS A 79 -8.97 -7.75 10.44
CA LYS A 79 -10.04 -7.73 9.43
C LYS A 79 -10.01 -6.43 8.64
N PHE A 80 -8.93 -6.19 7.90
CA PHE A 80 -8.84 -4.99 7.06
C PHE A 80 -9.70 -5.09 5.78
N VAL A 81 -9.82 -6.30 5.20
CA VAL A 81 -10.61 -6.54 3.99
C VAL A 81 -12.08 -6.74 4.38
N GLU A 82 -12.87 -5.68 4.27
CA GLU A 82 -14.30 -5.67 4.58
C GLU A 82 -15.14 -5.45 3.32
N ARG A 83 -16.32 -6.06 3.24
CA ARG A 83 -17.19 -5.98 2.04
C ARG A 83 -17.61 -4.56 1.69
N HIS A 84 -17.74 -3.69 2.69
CA HIS A 84 -18.15 -2.30 2.49
C HIS A 84 -16.96 -1.36 2.31
N ARG A 85 -15.72 -1.83 2.50
CA ARG A 85 -14.52 -1.00 2.39
C ARG A 85 -14.03 -0.99 0.95
N ARG A 86 -13.72 0.21 0.43
CA ARG A 86 -13.22 0.44 -0.92
C ARG A 86 -12.01 1.34 -0.88
N PHE A 87 -10.93 0.92 -1.53
CA PHE A 87 -9.78 1.79 -1.76
C PHE A 87 -10.11 2.85 -2.81
N VAL A 88 -9.93 4.13 -2.47
CA VAL A 88 -10.25 5.25 -3.35
C VAL A 88 -8.98 5.74 -4.05
N ALA A 89 -8.01 6.26 -3.30
CA ALA A 89 -6.78 6.82 -3.81
C ALA A 89 -5.66 6.82 -2.76
N TRP A 90 -4.42 7.09 -3.20
CA TRP A 90 -3.31 7.36 -2.30
C TRP A 90 -2.39 8.47 -2.82
N THR A 91 -1.68 9.10 -1.88
CA THR A 91 -0.68 10.13 -2.15
C THR A 91 0.43 10.07 -1.11
N VAL A 92 1.45 10.93 -1.25
CA VAL A 92 2.53 11.09 -0.29
C VAL A 92 2.52 12.51 0.25
N ALA A 93 2.67 12.66 1.56
CA ALA A 93 2.66 13.95 2.25
C ALA A 93 3.70 14.01 3.37
N TYR A 94 4.06 15.21 3.81
CA TYR A 94 4.85 15.42 5.03
C TYR A 94 3.94 15.57 6.24
N ASP A 95 4.23 14.81 7.27
CA ASP A 95 3.65 14.95 8.60
C ASP A 95 4.21 16.22 9.29
N VAL A 96 3.35 17.21 9.53
CA VAL A 96 3.72 18.52 10.09
C VAL A 96 3.48 18.52 11.60
N ILE A 97 4.56 18.44 12.36
CA ILE A 97 4.49 18.40 13.82
C ILE A 97 4.16 19.79 14.40
N ASP A 98 4.75 20.84 13.85
CA ASP A 98 4.54 22.22 14.29
C ASP A 98 4.14 23.10 13.10
N VAL A 99 2.87 23.52 13.09
CA VAL A 99 2.29 24.37 12.05
C VAL A 99 2.82 25.81 12.13
N THR A 100 3.32 26.25 13.31
CA THR A 100 3.76 27.63 13.54
C THR A 100 5.12 27.94 12.92
N GLY A 101 5.86 26.93 12.47
CA GLY A 101 7.13 27.11 11.76
C GLY A 101 8.29 27.63 12.63
N ARG A 102 8.11 27.79 13.94
CA ARG A 102 9.12 28.38 14.85
C ARG A 102 10.38 27.54 15.04
N ARG A 103 10.38 26.29 14.54
CA ARG A 103 11.56 25.42 14.48
C ARG A 103 11.86 25.09 13.02
N PRO A 104 13.04 25.48 12.50
CA PRO A 104 13.37 25.19 11.12
C PRO A 104 13.56 23.67 10.95
N PHE A 105 12.96 23.16 9.89
CA PHE A 105 13.40 22.03 9.07
C PHE A 105 13.99 20.81 9.83
N ILE A 106 13.18 19.75 9.94
CA ILE A 106 13.59 18.46 10.50
C ILE A 106 14.86 17.97 9.81
N SER A 107 15.88 17.67 10.62
CA SER A 107 17.21 17.12 10.26
C SER A 107 17.20 15.94 9.27
N ARG A 108 16.03 15.31 9.04
CA ARG A 108 15.79 14.30 7.98
C ARG A 108 14.35 14.41 7.47
N THR A 109 14.11 15.14 6.38
CA THR A 109 12.81 15.26 5.65
C THR A 109 12.14 13.90 5.40
N SER A 110 12.95 12.86 5.16
CA SER A 110 12.50 11.48 4.99
C SER A 110 11.73 10.88 6.16
N SER A 111 12.01 11.32 7.39
CA SER A 111 11.39 10.77 8.61
C SER A 111 9.92 11.16 8.76
N GLN A 112 9.52 12.26 8.14
CA GLN A 112 8.15 12.78 8.18
C GLN A 112 7.33 12.42 6.95
N LEU A 113 7.94 11.82 5.94
CA LEU A 113 7.23 11.34 4.77
C LEU A 113 6.21 10.26 5.18
N ARG A 114 4.98 10.40 4.70
CA ARG A 114 3.88 9.45 4.91
C ARG A 114 3.22 9.11 3.58
N GLY A 115 2.92 7.84 3.38
CA GLY A 115 1.88 7.42 2.44
C GLY A 115 0.52 7.64 3.09
N ILE A 116 -0.36 8.33 2.37
CA ILE A 116 -1.72 8.67 2.79
C ILE A 116 -2.66 7.88 1.88
N PHE A 117 -3.43 6.96 2.45
CA PHE A 117 -4.32 6.08 1.71
C PHE A 117 -5.77 6.37 2.11
N ILE A 118 -6.57 6.76 1.14
CA ILE A 118 -7.97 7.14 1.31
C ILE A 118 -8.83 5.94 0.96
N PHE A 119 -9.67 5.54 1.91
CA PHE A 119 -10.75 4.59 1.72
C PHE A 119 -12.07 5.33 1.86
N ASN A 120 -13.15 4.68 1.47
CA ASN A 120 -14.47 5.27 1.61
C ASN A 120 -14.90 5.47 3.07
N ASP A 121 -14.38 4.69 4.03
CA ASP A 121 -14.77 4.72 5.44
C ASP A 121 -13.66 5.21 6.39
N LEU A 122 -12.40 5.18 5.96
CA LEU A 122 -11.23 5.51 6.77
C LEU A 122 -10.07 6.08 5.96
N LEU A 123 -9.12 6.71 6.66
CA LEU A 123 -7.86 7.19 6.14
C LEU A 123 -6.71 6.45 6.84
N VAL A 124 -5.80 5.84 6.08
CA VAL A 124 -4.61 5.17 6.62
C VAL A 124 -3.38 6.02 6.40
N ILE A 125 -2.65 6.28 7.48
CA ILE A 125 -1.38 6.99 7.48
C ILE A 125 -0.26 5.98 7.71
N ALA A 126 0.65 5.85 6.76
CA ALA A 126 1.71 4.86 6.81
C ALA A 126 3.09 5.45 6.51
N LYS A 127 4.13 4.89 7.13
CA LYS A 127 5.52 5.20 6.79
C LYS A 127 5.96 4.26 5.65
N PRO A 128 6.45 4.79 4.51
CA PRO A 128 6.99 3.93 3.45
C PRO A 128 8.25 3.19 3.94
N LEU A 129 8.33 1.90 3.65
CA LEU A 129 9.47 1.03 3.95
C LEU A 129 10.30 0.81 2.67
N GLY A 130 11.63 0.71 2.81
CA GLY A 130 12.52 0.42 1.68
C GLY A 130 12.81 1.59 0.73
N TRP A 131 12.15 2.74 0.90
CA TRP A 131 12.43 3.97 0.13
C TRP A 131 13.85 4.53 0.35
N PHE A 132 14.52 4.09 1.41
CA PHE A 132 15.84 4.59 1.81
C PHE A 132 16.95 3.59 1.50
N ARG A 133 17.21 3.36 0.21
CA ARG A 133 18.59 3.21 -0.23
C ARG A 133 19.10 4.62 -0.56
N SER A 134 19.68 5.26 0.45
CA SER A 134 20.52 6.47 0.58
C SER A 134 20.58 7.59 -0.48
N ASN A 135 20.21 7.40 -1.75
CA ASN A 135 20.42 8.35 -2.84
C ASN A 135 19.12 8.83 -3.52
N ALA A 136 17.99 8.15 -3.33
CA ALA A 136 16.72 8.50 -3.99
C ALA A 136 16.01 9.71 -3.36
N VAL A 137 16.47 10.17 -2.19
CA VAL A 137 15.87 11.30 -1.48
C VAL A 137 16.27 12.61 -2.16
N ASP A 138 17.55 12.82 -2.49
CA ASP A 138 18.02 14.02 -3.18
C ASP A 138 17.46 14.15 -4.61
N GLU A 139 17.27 13.03 -5.32
CA GLU A 139 16.62 13.01 -6.66
C GLU A 139 15.13 13.37 -6.61
N LEU A 140 14.48 13.17 -5.47
CA LEU A 140 13.09 13.54 -5.22
C LEU A 140 12.90 15.04 -4.94
N PHE A 141 13.97 15.72 -4.51
CA PHE A 141 13.96 17.10 -4.02
C PHE A 141 14.72 18.11 -4.89
N GLY A 142 15.24 17.70 -6.05
CA GLY A 142 16.09 18.51 -6.92
C GLY A 142 15.52 19.84 -7.47
N TYR A 143 14.32 20.28 -7.05
CA TYR A 143 13.69 21.52 -7.52
C TYR A 143 13.25 22.50 -6.42
N MET A 144 13.64 22.29 -5.15
CA MET A 144 13.57 23.36 -4.15
C MET A 144 14.97 23.94 -3.92
N THR A 145 15.49 24.66 -4.92
CA THR A 145 16.72 25.45 -4.76
C THR A 145 16.44 26.72 -3.95
N PRO A 146 17.31 27.08 -2.98
CA PRO A 146 17.28 28.38 -2.35
C PRO A 146 17.95 29.42 -3.29
N SER A 147 17.26 29.82 -4.36
CA SER A 147 17.75 30.89 -5.25
C SER A 147 17.09 32.24 -4.97
N GLN A 148 16.82 32.56 -3.70
CA GLN A 148 16.27 33.86 -3.28
C GLN A 148 17.06 34.58 -2.19
N PHE A 149 18.31 34.18 -1.92
CA PHE A 149 19.23 34.97 -1.08
C PHE A 149 20.45 35.40 -1.91
N PRO A 150 20.71 36.71 -2.07
CA PRO A 150 21.96 37.19 -2.63
C PRO A 150 23.01 37.15 -1.51
N GLY A 151 24.00 36.26 -1.62
CA GLY A 151 25.14 36.27 -0.71
C GLY A 151 25.85 34.92 -0.54
N ASP A 152 27.09 34.89 -1.01
CA ASP A 152 28.23 34.14 -0.49
C ASP A 152 28.46 32.64 -0.76
N LEU A 153 29.45 32.45 -1.66
CA LEU A 153 30.72 31.72 -1.49
C LEU A 153 30.71 30.20 -1.24
N ALA A 154 31.05 29.49 -2.31
CA ALA A 154 31.97 28.35 -2.38
C ALA A 154 32.36 27.66 -1.06
N GLY A 155 31.95 26.40 -0.89
CA GLY A 155 32.44 25.53 0.18
C GLY A 155 32.08 24.07 -0.04
N GLY A 156 33.09 23.24 -0.32
CA GLY A 156 32.95 21.86 -0.76
C GLY A 156 32.22 20.92 0.21
N SER A 157 31.50 19.97 -0.39
CA SER A 157 30.87 18.83 0.26
C SER A 157 31.91 17.97 1.00
N ARG A 158 31.98 18.11 2.33
CA ARG A 158 32.69 17.16 3.20
C ARG A 158 31.73 16.04 3.61
N ARG A 159 31.96 14.87 3.02
CA ARG A 159 31.40 13.57 3.39
C ARG A 159 31.75 13.25 4.84
N LEU A 160 30.75 12.88 5.66
CA LEU A 160 30.95 12.10 6.88
C LEU A 160 30.32 10.72 6.69
N ARG A 161 31.19 9.72 6.50
CA ARG A 161 30.84 8.30 6.51
C ARG A 161 30.95 7.75 7.93
N SER A 162 29.90 7.02 8.32
CA SER A 162 29.88 5.78 9.11
C SER A 162 30.59 5.72 10.48
N LEU A 163 29.78 5.52 11.51
CA LEU A 163 30.10 4.69 12.67
C LEU A 163 29.33 3.38 12.49
N ASP A 164 30.04 2.29 12.21
CA ASP A 164 29.73 0.92 12.66
C ASP A 164 30.68 -0.08 11.98
N ARG A 165 31.62 -0.61 12.76
CA ARG A 165 32.20 -1.98 12.67
C ARG A 165 33.32 -2.10 13.69
N LEU A 166 33.00 -2.66 14.85
CA LEU A 166 34.00 -3.15 15.80
C LEU A 166 33.68 -4.59 16.16
N VAL A 167 34.09 -5.53 15.30
CA VAL A 167 34.28 -6.95 15.64
C VAL A 167 35.41 -7.51 14.78
N GLY A 168 36.49 -7.96 15.44
CA GLY A 168 37.20 -9.17 15.04
C GLY A 168 38.54 -9.07 14.28
N ARG A 169 39.63 -9.17 15.07
CA ARG A 169 40.82 -10.04 14.85
C ARG A 169 41.82 -9.77 13.70
N MET A 170 43.01 -9.30 14.12
CA MET A 170 44.38 -9.81 13.88
C MET A 170 44.76 -10.49 12.55
N ALA A 171 45.71 -9.90 11.81
CA ALA A 171 47.09 -10.40 11.55
C ALA A 171 47.80 -9.61 10.42
N SER A 172 49.13 -9.57 10.46
CA SER A 172 50.08 -8.65 9.79
C SER A 172 50.52 -9.09 8.35
N PRO A 173 51.66 -8.63 7.74
CA PRO A 173 51.69 -7.54 6.75
C PRO A 173 52.49 -7.78 5.43
N GLY A 174 52.25 -6.92 4.41
CA GLY A 174 53.22 -6.48 3.36
C GLY A 174 53.38 -7.32 2.07
N PRO A 175 54.11 -6.85 1.03
CA PRO A 175 54.31 -5.47 0.58
C PRO A 175 54.15 -5.25 -0.97
N SER A 176 54.24 -3.97 -1.35
CA SER A 176 54.31 -3.32 -2.68
C SER A 176 55.26 -3.90 -3.73
N ILE A 177 55.00 -3.65 -5.04
CA ILE A 177 56.00 -3.50 -6.13
C ILE A 177 55.39 -2.72 -7.33
N THR A 178 55.95 -1.53 -7.56
CA THR A 178 56.35 -0.81 -8.81
C THR A 178 55.55 -0.85 -10.14
N SER A 179 55.35 0.35 -10.69
CA SER A 179 55.17 0.75 -12.12
C SER A 179 56.44 0.45 -12.99
N PRO A 180 56.59 0.73 -14.33
CA PRO A 180 55.88 1.73 -15.16
C PRO A 180 55.67 1.43 -16.69
N LEU A 181 54.99 2.39 -17.35
CA LEU A 181 55.06 2.90 -18.74
C LEU A 181 55.08 1.97 -19.98
N GLY A 182 54.19 2.28 -20.93
CA GLY A 182 54.30 1.90 -22.35
C GLY A 182 53.12 2.43 -23.17
N SER A 183 53.36 3.47 -23.96
CA SER A 183 52.45 4.11 -24.91
C SER A 183 52.10 3.22 -26.10
N GLU A 184 50.86 3.25 -26.59
CA GLU A 184 50.59 3.32 -28.04
C GLU A 184 49.12 3.65 -28.32
N SER A 185 48.96 4.68 -29.16
CA SER A 185 47.72 5.16 -29.73
C SER A 185 47.25 4.25 -30.86
N ASN A 186 45.98 3.84 -30.86
CA ASN A 186 45.32 3.48 -32.12
C ASN A 186 43.84 3.87 -32.11
N ALA A 187 43.48 4.65 -33.12
CA ALA A 187 42.15 5.17 -33.36
C ALA A 187 41.22 4.06 -33.87
N GLY A 188 40.10 3.86 -33.18
CA GLY A 188 39.03 2.95 -33.58
C GLY A 188 37.68 3.61 -33.36
N THR A 189 36.98 3.84 -34.47
CA THR A 189 35.65 4.44 -34.60
C THR A 189 34.60 3.74 -33.72
N PRO A 190 33.80 4.43 -32.88
CA PRO A 190 32.71 3.80 -32.16
C PRO A 190 31.44 3.77 -33.03
N VAL A 191 31.03 2.55 -33.37
CA VAL A 191 29.71 2.21 -33.92
C VAL A 191 28.61 2.69 -32.94
N PRO A 192 27.58 3.44 -33.37
CA PRO A 192 26.53 3.88 -32.46
C PRO A 192 25.61 2.70 -32.13
N ARG A 193 25.71 2.19 -30.89
CA ARG A 193 24.67 1.31 -30.33
C ARG A 193 23.41 2.13 -30.05
N PRO A 194 22.21 1.58 -30.28
CA PRO A 194 20.97 2.32 -30.08
C PRO A 194 20.86 2.76 -28.62
N LYS A 195 20.63 4.06 -28.45
CA LYS A 195 20.29 4.68 -27.17
C LYS A 195 18.99 4.02 -26.71
N HIS A 196 19.08 3.05 -25.80
CA HIS A 196 17.96 2.73 -24.95
C HIS A 196 17.78 3.92 -24.03
N ASP A 197 16.77 4.71 -24.39
CA ASP A 197 16.22 5.81 -23.62
C ASP A 197 15.79 5.24 -22.26
N ARG A 198 16.72 5.24 -21.30
CA ARG A 198 16.42 4.98 -19.89
C ARG A 198 15.97 6.30 -19.29
N SER A 199 14.74 6.67 -19.60
CA SER A 199 13.94 7.60 -18.81
C SER A 199 13.55 6.94 -17.47
N HIS A 200 14.55 6.71 -16.61
CA HIS A 200 14.31 6.46 -15.19
C HIS A 200 14.67 7.73 -14.42
N SER A 201 13.77 8.71 -14.50
CA SER A 201 13.73 9.86 -13.62
C SER A 201 12.31 9.97 -13.05
N ASP A 202 11.89 8.97 -12.28
CA ASP A 202 10.59 8.99 -11.63
C ASP A 202 10.75 9.62 -10.23
N GLY A 203 10.96 10.93 -10.22
CA GLY A 203 10.92 11.74 -9.01
C GLY A 203 9.51 11.71 -8.45
N LEU A 204 9.32 11.08 -7.29
CA LEU A 204 8.01 10.88 -6.65
C LEU A 204 7.40 12.16 -6.06
N ASN A 205 7.80 13.34 -6.56
CA ASN A 205 7.26 14.61 -6.10
C ASN A 205 5.90 14.82 -6.76
N GLY A 206 4.84 14.60 -5.99
CA GLY A 206 3.47 14.87 -6.45
C GLY A 206 2.70 13.67 -6.99
N ILE A 207 2.83 12.50 -6.36
CA ILE A 207 2.03 11.33 -6.73
C ILE A 207 0.61 11.46 -6.20
N TRP A 208 -0.36 11.34 -7.12
CA TRP A 208 -1.75 11.03 -6.84
C TRP A 208 -2.14 9.83 -7.68
N SER A 209 -2.60 8.75 -7.07
CA SER A 209 -2.96 7.55 -7.82
C SER A 209 -4.13 6.81 -7.20
N THR A 210 -5.00 6.29 -8.06
CA THR A 210 -6.05 5.34 -7.70
C THR A 210 -5.55 3.91 -7.78
N ALA A 211 -4.44 3.61 -8.44
CA ALA A 211 -3.86 2.26 -8.41
C ALA A 211 -3.08 2.04 -7.11
N ALA A 212 -3.13 0.81 -6.57
CA ALA A 212 -2.33 0.44 -5.42
C ALA A 212 -0.82 0.55 -5.75
N PRO A 213 0.04 1.04 -4.83
CA PRO A 213 1.48 1.05 -5.06
C PRO A 213 2.02 -0.37 -5.20
N VAL A 214 2.73 -0.64 -6.30
CA VAL A 214 3.31 -1.96 -6.60
C VAL A 214 4.65 -2.14 -5.89
N SER A 215 4.90 -3.32 -5.31
CA SER A 215 6.19 -3.74 -4.73
C SER A 215 6.77 -2.82 -3.63
N ARG A 216 5.91 -2.04 -2.96
CA ARG A 216 6.31 -1.13 -1.87
C ARG A 216 5.56 -1.50 -0.61
N LEU A 217 6.30 -1.66 0.50
CA LEU A 217 5.70 -1.95 1.80
C LEU A 217 5.49 -0.66 2.59
N PHE A 218 4.42 -0.61 3.37
CA PHE A 218 4.00 0.54 4.15
C PHE A 218 3.71 0.13 5.59
N TYR A 219 4.41 0.73 6.54
CA TYR A 219 4.20 0.49 7.96
C TYR A 219 3.11 1.42 8.49
N ILE A 220 1.97 0.87 8.89
CA ILE A 220 0.83 1.66 9.39
C ILE A 220 1.23 2.37 10.69
N ARG A 221 1.06 3.69 10.70
CA ARG A 221 1.31 4.56 11.84
C ARG A 221 0.03 5.01 12.53
N GLN A 222 -1.05 5.17 11.77
CA GLN A 222 -2.33 5.64 12.28
C GLN A 222 -3.43 5.25 11.29
N ILE A 223 -4.62 4.99 11.83
CA ILE A 223 -5.85 4.82 11.05
C ILE A 223 -6.86 5.80 11.62
N ILE A 224 -7.48 6.59 10.75
CA ILE A 224 -8.42 7.65 11.11
C ILE A 224 -9.78 7.30 10.47
N PRO A 225 -10.79 6.91 11.24
CA PRO A 225 -12.16 6.80 10.74
C PRO A 225 -12.64 8.15 10.19
N LEU A 226 -13.40 8.16 9.10
CA LEU A 226 -13.85 9.41 8.46
C LEU A 226 -15.11 10.02 9.08
N HIS A 227 -15.67 9.40 10.13
CA HIS A 227 -16.80 9.98 10.85
C HIS A 227 -16.37 11.21 11.65
N ASN A 228 -17.13 12.30 11.57
CA ASN A 228 -16.90 13.56 12.31
C ASN A 228 -15.52 14.22 12.09
N VAL A 229 -14.83 13.88 11.00
CA VAL A 229 -13.59 14.58 10.64
C VAL A 229 -13.91 15.95 10.07
N GLN A 230 -13.12 16.96 10.42
CA GLN A 230 -13.15 18.29 9.82
C GLN A 230 -11.82 18.54 9.12
N VAL A 231 -11.89 19.15 7.92
CA VAL A 231 -10.73 19.44 7.08
C VAL A 231 -10.49 20.94 7.06
N LEU A 232 -9.33 21.37 7.55
CA LEU A 232 -8.91 22.76 7.55
C LEU A 232 -7.70 22.92 6.63
N VAL A 233 -7.70 23.94 5.79
CA VAL A 233 -6.55 24.29 4.95
C VAL A 233 -5.72 25.33 5.67
N PHE A 234 -4.40 25.18 5.67
CA PHE A 234 -3.48 26.17 6.21
C PHE A 234 -2.33 26.43 5.25
N GLU A 235 -1.80 27.64 5.33
CA GLU A 235 -0.56 28.03 4.67
C GLU A 235 0.32 28.71 5.72
N SER A 236 1.61 28.40 5.69
CA SER A 236 2.63 29.06 6.51
C SER A 236 3.83 29.43 5.63
N GLU A 237 4.81 30.10 6.23
CA GLU A 237 6.07 30.42 5.56
C GLU A 237 6.78 29.17 5.01
N HIS A 238 6.71 28.06 5.76
CA HIS A 238 7.42 26.81 5.43
C HIS A 238 6.54 25.74 4.78
N TYR A 239 5.22 25.81 4.95
CA TYR A 239 4.28 24.83 4.42
C TYR A 239 3.23 25.51 3.57
N LYS A 240 3.39 25.43 2.25
CA LYS A 240 2.54 26.08 1.25
C LYS A 240 1.22 25.36 0.97
N PHE A 241 1.19 24.05 1.17
CA PHE A 241 0.05 23.22 0.82
C PHE A 241 -0.40 22.39 2.03
N GLY A 242 -0.64 23.10 3.14
CA GLY A 242 -1.02 22.51 4.42
C GLY A 242 -2.49 22.10 4.47
N VAL A 243 -2.75 20.92 5.04
CA VAL A 243 -4.08 20.42 5.39
C VAL A 243 -4.03 19.85 6.80
N GLN A 244 -4.94 20.30 7.64
CA GLN A 244 -5.14 19.80 9.00
C GLN A 244 -6.42 19.00 9.04
N LEU A 245 -6.33 17.76 9.53
CA LEU A 245 -7.48 16.95 9.88
C LEU A 245 -7.67 17.04 11.38
N ARG A 246 -8.89 17.30 11.81
CA ARG A 246 -9.26 17.35 13.23
C ARG A 246 -10.60 16.69 13.46
N ASP A 247 -10.79 16.22 14.67
CA ASP A 247 -12.10 15.90 15.23
C ASP A 247 -12.60 17.09 16.06
N ASP A 248 -13.80 17.01 16.60
CA ASP A 248 -14.39 18.02 17.49
C ASP A 248 -13.50 18.27 18.72
N LYS A 249 -12.80 17.23 19.17
CA LYS A 249 -12.02 17.24 20.43
C LYS A 249 -10.54 17.55 20.25
N SER A 250 -9.94 17.24 19.10
CA SER A 250 -8.48 17.34 18.92
C SER A 250 -8.05 17.34 17.45
N VAL A 251 -6.86 17.89 17.19
CA VAL A 251 -6.18 17.73 15.90
C VAL A 251 -5.72 16.27 15.74
N LEU A 252 -6.06 15.66 14.60
CA LEU A 252 -5.74 14.27 14.28
C LEU A 252 -4.39 14.15 13.58
N ILE A 253 -4.14 14.99 12.58
CA ILE A 253 -2.88 15.06 11.84
C ILE A 253 -2.78 16.38 11.06
N ASN A 254 -1.58 16.93 10.91
CA ASN A 254 -1.30 18.00 9.96
C ASN A 254 -0.41 17.45 8.84
N LEU A 255 -0.77 17.76 7.61
CA LEU A 255 -0.10 17.30 6.40
C LEU A 255 0.34 18.48 5.56
N ASN A 256 1.50 18.40 4.94
CA ASN A 256 1.88 19.28 3.85
C ASN A 256 2.02 18.46 2.57
N LEU A 257 1.18 18.77 1.59
CA LEU A 257 1.13 18.09 0.30
C LEU A 257 2.20 18.65 -0.65
N ALA A 258 2.52 17.91 -1.70
CA ALA A 258 3.58 18.29 -2.63
C ALA A 258 3.26 19.58 -3.42
N ASN A 259 2.00 19.75 -3.82
CA ASN A 259 1.53 20.92 -4.56
C ASN A 259 0.04 21.19 -4.33
N GLY A 260 -0.44 22.35 -4.79
CA GLY A 260 -1.84 22.76 -4.62
C GLY A 260 -2.86 21.90 -5.37
N GLN A 261 -2.47 21.29 -6.50
CA GLN A 261 -3.36 20.41 -7.27
C GLN A 261 -3.68 19.15 -6.48
N ILE A 262 -2.65 18.49 -5.94
CA ILE A 262 -2.80 17.28 -5.12
C ILE A 262 -3.51 17.60 -3.81
N ARG A 263 -3.26 18.78 -3.23
CA ARG A 263 -4.01 19.25 -2.07
C ARG A 263 -5.51 19.30 -2.36
N ASN A 264 -5.90 19.88 -3.48
CA ASN A 264 -7.32 19.98 -3.84
C ASN A 264 -7.91 18.60 -4.15
N GLN A 265 -7.21 17.76 -4.94
CA GLN A 265 -7.64 16.37 -5.19
C GLN A 265 -7.81 15.57 -3.89
N PHE A 266 -6.88 15.74 -2.95
CA PHE A 266 -6.95 15.13 -1.62
C PHE A 266 -8.19 15.57 -0.87
N ILE A 267 -8.44 16.88 -0.81
CA ILE A 267 -9.60 17.46 -0.12
C ILE A 267 -10.91 16.98 -0.75
N ASP A 268 -11.05 17.07 -2.08
CA ASP A 268 -12.25 16.67 -2.81
C ASP A 268 -12.57 15.18 -2.59
N CYS A 269 -11.54 14.34 -2.68
CA CYS A 269 -11.66 12.90 -2.45
C CYS A 269 -12.03 12.58 -1.00
N LEU A 270 -11.46 13.30 -0.04
CA LEU A 270 -11.74 13.12 1.38
C LEU A 270 -13.17 13.52 1.71
N TYR A 271 -13.66 14.65 1.20
CA TYR A 271 -15.06 15.05 1.39
C TYR A 271 -16.04 14.05 0.77
N GLY A 272 -15.75 13.55 -0.43
CA GLY A 272 -16.57 12.49 -1.04
C GLY A 272 -16.62 11.23 -0.19
N SER A 273 -15.49 10.82 0.38
CA SER A 273 -15.42 9.64 1.26
C SER A 273 -16.12 9.87 2.60
N MET A 274 -16.02 11.08 3.17
CA MET A 274 -16.73 11.45 4.39
C MET A 274 -18.25 11.41 4.20
N GLU A 275 -18.75 11.86 3.05
CA GLU A 275 -20.18 11.80 2.75
C GLU A 275 -20.66 10.36 2.56
N GLU A 276 -19.90 9.53 1.83
CA GLU A 276 -20.18 8.10 1.70
C GLU A 276 -20.20 7.40 3.08
N THR A 277 -19.30 7.80 3.99
CA THR A 277 -19.29 7.28 5.37
C THR A 277 -20.57 7.65 6.13
N LYS A 278 -21.07 8.88 5.98
CA LYS A 278 -22.32 9.30 6.64
C LYS A 278 -23.52 8.50 6.13
N GLU A 279 -23.63 8.32 4.82
CA GLU A 279 -24.69 7.51 4.21
C GLU A 279 -24.63 6.05 4.70
N LEU A 280 -23.44 5.45 4.76
CA LEU A 280 -23.25 4.09 5.28
C LEU A 280 -23.68 3.96 6.75
N ILE A 281 -23.33 4.94 7.60
CA ILE A 281 -23.74 4.96 9.01
C ILE A 281 -25.26 5.08 9.12
N GLN A 282 -25.88 5.95 8.32
CA GLN A 282 -27.32 6.14 8.31
C GLN A 282 -28.07 4.86 7.91
N ILE A 283 -27.69 4.23 6.80
CA ILE A 283 -28.30 2.96 6.34
C ILE A 283 -28.17 1.87 7.41
N ASN A 284 -27.02 1.80 8.07
CA ASN A 284 -26.80 0.82 9.14
C ASN A 284 -27.64 1.12 10.40
N ALA A 285 -27.88 2.40 10.71
CA ALA A 285 -28.78 2.79 11.79
C ALA A 285 -30.24 2.41 11.47
N GLU A 286 -30.71 2.70 10.26
CA GLU A 286 -32.05 2.36 9.79
C GLU A 286 -32.31 0.84 9.80
N LYS A 287 -31.34 0.05 9.30
CA LYS A 287 -31.41 -1.42 9.33
C LYS A 287 -31.38 -2.03 10.73
N ARG A 288 -30.88 -1.30 11.74
CA ARG A 288 -30.93 -1.75 13.15
C ARG A 288 -32.27 -1.43 13.81
N ILE A 289 -33.00 -0.44 13.28
CA ILE A 289 -34.31 -0.04 13.79
C ILE A 289 -35.43 -0.87 13.15
N SER A 290 -35.29 -1.27 11.88
CA SER A 290 -36.30 -2.07 11.17
C SER A 290 -36.66 -3.44 11.77
N PRO A 291 -35.78 -4.19 12.47
CA PRO A 291 -36.18 -5.45 13.10
C PRO A 291 -37.06 -5.24 14.33
N ILE A 292 -37.04 -4.04 14.94
CA ILE A 292 -37.78 -3.74 16.16
C ILE A 292 -39.25 -3.46 15.84
N ALA A 293 -39.53 -2.77 14.72
CA ALA A 293 -40.90 -2.46 14.28
C ALA A 293 -41.70 -3.71 13.84
N SER A 294 -41.05 -4.80 13.44
CA SER A 294 -41.73 -6.06 13.11
C SER A 294 -42.05 -6.92 14.34
N SER A 295 -41.45 -6.64 15.50
CA SER A 295 -41.72 -7.39 16.74
C SER A 295 -42.93 -6.88 17.51
N ASP A 296 -43.32 -5.62 17.31
CA ASP A 296 -44.48 -5.01 17.99
C ASP A 296 -45.81 -5.28 17.28
N ILE A 297 -45.79 -5.65 15.99
CA ILE A 297 -47.02 -5.99 15.24
C ILE A 297 -47.49 -7.43 15.51
N ILE A 298 -46.59 -8.35 15.92
CA ILE A 298 -46.95 -9.75 16.18
C ILE A 298 -47.53 -9.96 17.60
N ARG A 299 -47.40 -8.98 18.51
CA ARG A 299 -47.94 -9.09 19.88
C ARG A 299 -49.37 -8.58 20.07
N GLN A 300 -50.03 -8.09 19.02
CA GLN A 300 -51.42 -7.60 19.09
C GLN A 300 -52.47 -8.47 18.37
N THR A 301 -52.14 -9.69 17.94
CA THR A 301 -53.10 -10.62 17.29
C THR A 301 -53.43 -11.88 18.10
N TYR A 302 -53.02 -11.93 19.37
CA TYR A 302 -53.47 -12.95 20.31
C TYR A 302 -53.84 -12.29 21.64
N PHE A 303 -55.02 -11.68 21.69
CA PHE A 303 -55.95 -11.68 22.83
C PHE A 303 -57.31 -11.20 22.35
#